data_AF-A0A521IHX3-F1
#
_entry.id   AF-A0A521IHX3-F1
#
_cell.length_a   1.000
_cell.length_b   1.000
_cell.length_c   1.000
_cell.angle_alpha   90.00
_cell.angle_beta   90.00
_cell.angle_gamma   90.00
#
_symmetry.space_group_name_H-M   'P 1'
#
loop_
_entity.id
_entity.type
_entity.pdbx_description
1 polymer ?
#
loop_
_entity_poly.entity_id
_entity_poly.type
_entity_poly.pdbx_seq_one_letter_code
_entity_poly.pdbx_strand_id
1 'polypeptide(L)'
;MKSSRPWHTLQGWLLTTNLSMLSIILVLAMIFFGIVFSLLEETQERTRRYEILTTLSTQLNTSRTLFAKIAQHPTREIDETLLDEFDFMNKELAITLHRLGLNTDEDPERYFLHKGVANGIFFINRELMNLIDVRTELDSIEYFNRFWAIDKVYSYLESYTFYRYLPRAVQSDVWSFYQTRQLIFTYRSIGVLLFLFIVTIFSSLFYKLTMRLVTPVQSMVDAAKQIFHGNFDGEPIPISGPLELQYLEESMNQMRQSLKERLEILEENAELEKRLHEQELERMRTKRELEKARYNALQSQINPHFLFNTLNTISRTALFENAPSTVDLIDNLAAVFRYTLKHNEDVTLAEEIQFIREYLTIQQYRFKERLSFSILLGEELKEMRIPPLILQPLVENAMIHGLEPKVEGGSIAIEATKKARKR
;
A
#
# COMPACT_ATOMS: atom_id res chain seq x y z
N MET A 1 -26.59 9.52 1.35
CA MET A 1 -25.39 9.45 2.22
C MET A 1 -25.83 8.97 3.61
N LYS A 2 -25.77 7.65 3.87
CA LYS A 2 -25.95 7.13 5.24
C LYS A 2 -24.70 7.52 6.03
N SER A 3 -24.86 8.22 7.14
CA SER A 3 -23.75 8.49 8.05
C SER A 3 -23.23 7.15 8.58
N SER A 4 -22.09 6.71 8.06
CA SER A 4 -21.40 5.54 8.58
C SER A 4 -20.99 5.88 10.02
N ARG A 5 -21.49 5.11 10.99
CA ARG A 5 -21.08 5.29 12.38
C ARG A 5 -19.54 5.11 12.44
N PRO A 6 -18.81 5.94 13.20
CA PRO A 6 -17.34 5.96 13.17
C PRO A 6 -16.71 4.59 13.44
N TRP A 7 -17.38 3.70 14.19
CA TRP A 7 -16.93 2.34 14.51
C TRP A 7 -16.87 1.36 13.32
N HIS A 8 -17.46 1.70 12.16
CA HIS A 8 -17.40 0.86 10.95
C HIS A 8 -16.19 1.19 10.07
N THR A 9 -15.53 2.32 10.32
CA THR A 9 -14.29 2.72 9.65
C THR A 9 -13.11 1.99 10.25
N LEU A 10 -12.11 1.65 9.44
CA LEU A 10 -10.87 1.03 9.88
C LEU A 10 -10.17 1.88 10.96
N GLN A 11 -10.17 3.20 10.78
CA GLN A 11 -9.61 4.14 11.74
C GLN A 11 -10.39 4.16 13.05
N GLY A 12 -11.71 4.33 13.02
CA GLY A 12 -12.52 4.38 14.23
C GLY A 12 -12.53 3.05 14.99
N TRP A 13 -12.46 1.93 14.28
CA TRP A 13 -12.35 0.61 14.88
C TRP A 13 -10.99 0.39 15.57
N LEU A 14 -9.87 0.76 14.92
CA LEU A 14 -8.53 0.69 15.52
C LEU A 14 -8.37 1.61 16.73
N LEU A 15 -8.90 2.84 16.63
CA LEU A 15 -8.80 3.81 17.70
C LEU A 15 -9.56 3.30 18.95
N THR A 16 -10.80 2.85 18.75
CA THR A 16 -11.68 2.44 19.87
C THR A 16 -11.21 1.16 20.55
N THR A 17 -10.73 0.18 19.79
CA THR A 17 -10.13 -1.04 20.35
C THR A 17 -8.84 -0.78 21.11
N ASN A 18 -7.92 0.04 20.58
CA ASN A 18 -6.68 0.38 21.29
C ASN A 18 -6.92 1.25 22.54
N LEU A 19 -7.78 2.27 22.45
CA LEU A 19 -8.09 3.13 23.60
C LEU A 19 -8.82 2.35 24.71
N SER A 20 -9.75 1.46 24.34
CA SER A 20 -10.42 0.60 25.33
C SER A 20 -9.46 -0.41 25.97
N MET A 21 -8.53 -0.99 25.20
CA MET A 21 -7.48 -1.84 25.78
C MET A 21 -6.63 -1.09 26.80
N LEU A 22 -6.11 0.07 26.40
CA LEU A 22 -5.24 0.88 27.25
C LEU A 22 -5.96 1.33 28.53
N SER A 23 -7.22 1.77 28.43
CA SER A 23 -7.99 2.18 29.60
C SER A 23 -8.25 1.03 30.57
N ILE A 24 -8.60 -0.16 30.06
CA ILE A 24 -8.80 -1.36 30.90
C ILE A 24 -7.51 -1.74 31.63
N ILE A 25 -6.37 -1.75 30.92
CA ILE A 25 -5.07 -2.08 31.53
C ILE A 25 -4.71 -1.06 32.63
N LEU A 26 -4.93 0.23 32.36
CA LEU A 26 -4.56 1.31 33.29
C LEU A 26 -5.44 1.29 34.56
N VAL A 27 -6.75 1.05 34.42
CA VAL A 27 -7.66 0.91 35.57
C VAL A 27 -7.28 -0.30 36.42
N LEU A 28 -7.00 -1.45 35.79
CA LEU A 28 -6.62 -2.65 36.53
C LEU A 28 -5.27 -2.50 37.24
N ALA A 29 -4.31 -1.84 36.60
CA ALA A 29 -3.05 -1.48 37.24
C ALA A 29 -3.28 -0.58 38.45
N MET A 30 -4.15 0.44 38.34
CA MET A 30 -4.47 1.36 39.43
C MET A 30 -5.09 0.63 40.63
N ILE A 31 -6.03 -0.29 40.39
CA ILE A 31 -6.64 -1.11 41.45
C ILE A 31 -5.60 -1.99 42.13
N PHE A 32 -4.76 -2.68 41.35
CA PHE A 32 -3.71 -3.54 41.88
C PHE A 32 -2.69 -2.75 42.73
N PHE A 33 -2.21 -1.61 42.23
CA PHE A 33 -1.32 -0.73 42.98
C PHE A 33 -1.99 -0.20 44.26
N GLY A 34 -3.28 0.15 44.22
CA GLY A 34 -4.02 0.58 45.40
C GLY A 34 -4.05 -0.48 46.51
N ILE A 35 -4.31 -1.74 46.16
CA ILE A 35 -4.32 -2.86 47.11
C ILE A 35 -2.91 -3.08 47.70
N VAL A 36 -1.87 -3.08 46.86
CA VAL A 36 -0.49 -3.27 47.31
C VAL A 36 -0.04 -2.13 48.22
N PHE A 37 -0.38 -0.89 47.90
CA PHE A 37 0.01 0.28 48.68
C PHE A 37 -0.68 0.30 50.06
N SER A 38 -1.97 -0.04 50.12
CA SER A 38 -2.70 -0.16 51.39
C SER A 38 -2.10 -1.24 52.30
N LEU A 39 -1.71 -2.40 51.75
CA LEU A 39 -1.02 -3.45 52.51
C LEU A 39 0.36 -2.99 52.98
N LEU A 40 1.07 -2.18 52.19
CA LEU A 40 2.38 -1.63 52.56
C LEU A 40 2.25 -0.62 53.70
N GLU A 41 1.27 0.28 53.64
CA GLU A 41 0.99 1.30 54.67
C GLU A 41 0.70 0.65 56.02
N GLU A 42 -0.10 -0.42 56.06
CA GLU A 42 -0.37 -1.17 57.29
C GLU A 42 0.91 -1.76 57.89
N THR A 43 1.80 -2.33 57.06
CA THR A 43 3.08 -2.88 57.55
C THR A 43 4.05 -1.81 58.05
N GLN A 44 4.03 -0.61 57.46
CA GLN A 44 4.84 0.52 57.89
C GLN A 44 4.40 1.02 59.27
N GLU A 45 3.09 1.17 59.51
CA GLU A 45 2.56 1.57 60.82
C GLU A 45 2.91 0.58 61.93
N ARG A 46 2.90 -0.74 61.64
CA ARG A 46 3.35 -1.75 62.62
C ARG A 46 4.85 -1.60 62.95
N THR A 47 5.68 -1.41 61.94
CA THR A 47 7.14 -1.24 62.10
C THR A 47 7.47 0.03 62.90
N ARG A 48 6.76 1.12 62.63
CA ARG A 48 6.88 2.40 63.34
C ARG A 48 6.64 2.25 64.84
N ARG A 49 5.69 1.40 65.27
CA ARG A 49 5.46 1.14 66.70
C ARG A 49 6.65 0.47 67.39
N TYR A 50 7.34 -0.45 66.73
CA TYR A 50 8.54 -1.09 67.30
C TYR A 50 9.68 -0.10 67.45
N GLU A 51 9.84 0.79 66.48
CA GLU A 51 10.80 1.89 66.53
C GLU A 51 10.50 2.83 67.72
N ILE A 52 9.23 3.20 67.92
CA ILE A 52 8.81 4.03 69.06
C ILE A 52 9.09 3.33 70.39
N LEU A 53 8.79 2.03 70.53
CA LEU A 53 9.07 1.27 71.76
C LEU A 53 10.57 1.15 72.06
N THR A 54 11.37 0.95 71.03
CA THR A 54 12.84 0.89 71.15
C THR A 54 13.41 2.26 71.53
N THR A 55 12.87 3.33 70.95
CA THR A 55 13.20 4.72 71.28
C THR A 55 12.85 5.02 72.74
N LEU A 56 11.66 4.63 73.19
CA LEU A 56 11.20 4.81 74.57
C LEU A 56 12.14 4.11 75.57
N SER A 57 12.57 2.89 75.27
CA SER A 57 13.53 2.15 76.10
C SER A 57 14.89 2.86 76.17
N THR A 58 15.38 3.37 75.05
CA THR A 58 16.65 4.13 74.97
C THR A 58 16.56 5.46 75.75
N GLN A 59 15.44 6.17 75.63
CA GLN A 59 15.17 7.40 76.37
C GLN A 59 15.06 7.14 77.87
N LEU A 60 14.44 6.03 78.30
CA LEU A 60 14.34 5.67 79.71
C LEU A 60 15.73 5.42 80.33
N ASN A 61 16.61 4.72 79.61
CA ASN A 61 17.99 4.50 80.04
C ASN A 61 18.78 5.82 80.10
N THR A 62 18.58 6.70 79.12
CA THR A 62 19.21 8.03 79.10
C THR A 62 18.73 8.89 80.27
N SER A 63 17.41 8.93 80.51
CA SER A 63 16.79 9.61 81.65
C SER A 63 17.32 9.07 82.98
N ARG A 64 17.46 7.74 83.14
CA ARG A 64 18.08 7.12 84.32
C ARG A 64 19.53 7.55 84.52
N THR A 65 20.31 7.63 83.45
CA THR A 65 21.71 8.06 83.50
C THR A 65 21.83 9.53 83.92
N LEU A 66 20.95 10.41 83.41
CA LEU A 66 20.86 11.80 83.84
C LEU A 66 20.45 11.90 85.33
N PHE A 67 19.45 11.13 85.76
CA PHE A 67 19.05 11.04 87.16
C PHE A 67 20.22 10.62 88.08
N ALA A 68 20.99 9.60 87.68
CA ALA A 68 22.15 9.15 88.44
C ALA A 68 23.23 10.24 88.56
N LYS A 69 23.47 11.03 87.50
CA LYS A 69 24.38 12.19 87.54
C LYS A 69 23.89 13.29 88.49
N ILE A 70 22.59 13.62 88.43
CA ILE A 70 21.95 14.60 89.33
C ILE A 70 22.10 14.16 90.79
N ALA A 71 21.89 12.87 91.06
CA ALA A 71 22.03 12.31 92.40
C ALA A 71 23.49 12.24 92.91
N GLN A 72 24.48 12.15 92.00
CA GLN A 72 25.91 12.15 92.36
C GLN A 72 26.45 13.54 92.73
N HIS A 73 25.76 14.63 92.32
CA HIS A 73 26.14 16.01 92.65
C HIS A 73 25.07 16.72 93.50
N PRO A 74 24.91 16.36 94.79
CA PRO A 74 23.86 16.93 95.65
C PRO A 74 24.21 18.30 96.29
N THR A 75 25.34 18.93 95.96
CA THR A 75 25.80 20.24 96.51
C THR A 75 25.20 21.48 95.82
N ARG A 76 25.18 22.62 96.54
CA ARG A 76 24.39 23.86 96.31
C ARG A 76 24.34 24.48 94.91
N GLU A 77 25.28 24.20 94.01
CA GLU A 77 25.18 24.55 92.59
C GLU A 77 24.77 23.29 91.82
N ILE A 78 23.47 23.12 91.56
CA ILE A 78 23.07 22.19 90.50
C ILE A 78 23.55 22.81 89.21
N ASP A 79 24.17 22.01 88.36
CA ASP A 79 24.32 22.42 86.98
C ASP A 79 22.90 22.55 86.41
N GLU A 80 22.34 23.76 86.36
CA GLU A 80 20.99 24.04 85.88
C GLU A 80 20.77 23.41 84.51
N THR A 81 21.84 23.28 83.73
CA THR A 81 21.86 22.59 82.44
C THR A 81 21.51 21.10 82.55
N LEU A 82 21.96 20.36 83.58
CA LEU A 82 21.63 18.96 83.78
C LEU A 82 20.17 18.74 84.19
N LEU A 83 19.60 19.67 84.96
CA LEU A 83 18.17 19.65 85.28
C LEU A 83 17.33 19.93 84.03
N ASP A 84 17.72 20.93 83.24
CA ASP A 84 17.06 21.26 81.98
C ASP A 84 17.12 20.09 80.98
N GLU A 85 18.28 19.43 80.85
CA GLU A 85 18.46 18.22 80.04
C GLU A 85 17.55 17.06 80.50
N PHE A 86 17.43 16.88 81.81
CA PHE A 86 16.58 15.85 82.39
C PHE A 86 15.09 16.15 82.17
N ASP A 87 14.65 17.37 82.44
CA ASP A 87 13.28 17.82 82.20
C ASP A 87 12.90 17.72 80.73
N PHE A 88 13.83 18.07 79.84
CA PHE A 88 13.68 17.87 78.40
C PHE A 88 13.50 16.39 78.04
N MET A 89 14.37 15.51 78.55
CA MET A 89 14.28 14.07 78.30
C MET A 89 12.95 13.47 78.79
N ASN A 90 12.45 13.92 79.94
CA ASN A 90 11.18 13.42 80.47
C ASN A 90 9.96 13.94 79.70
N LYS A 91 10.03 15.15 79.15
CA LYS A 91 9.04 15.63 78.18
C LYS A 91 9.06 14.78 76.91
N GLU A 92 10.25 14.46 76.40
CA GLU A 92 10.42 13.57 75.23
C GLU A 92 9.89 12.15 75.50
N LEU A 93 10.09 11.61 76.69
CA LEU A 93 9.52 10.33 77.12
C LEU A 93 7.98 10.34 77.10
N ALA A 94 7.36 11.42 77.62
CA ALA A 94 5.91 11.58 77.61
C ALA A 94 5.37 11.72 76.18
N ILE A 95 6.05 12.48 75.32
CA ILE A 95 5.70 12.64 73.90
C ILE A 95 5.82 11.31 73.15
N THR A 96 6.91 10.56 73.37
CA THR A 96 7.18 9.28 72.71
C THR A 96 6.15 8.24 73.13
N LEU A 97 5.81 8.19 74.42
CA LEU A 97 4.75 7.33 74.92
C LEU A 97 3.39 7.72 74.32
N HIS A 98 3.09 9.01 74.19
CA HIS A 98 1.85 9.49 73.57
C HIS A 98 1.75 9.09 72.08
N ARG A 99 2.85 9.20 71.32
CA ARG A 99 2.94 8.80 69.90
C ARG A 99 2.67 7.31 69.67
N LEU A 100 2.93 6.47 70.66
CA LEU A 100 2.64 5.03 70.58
C LEU A 100 1.13 4.75 70.48
N GLY A 101 0.30 5.68 70.97
CA GLY A 101 -1.15 5.59 70.92
C GLY A 101 -1.73 4.56 71.89
N LEU A 102 -3.02 4.70 72.19
CA LEU A 102 -3.80 3.77 73.00
C LEU A 102 -4.91 3.18 72.12
N ASN A 103 -4.63 2.07 71.43
CA ASN A 103 -5.70 1.27 70.83
C ASN A 103 -6.21 0.27 71.89
N THR A 104 -7.29 0.63 72.57
CA THR A 104 -7.93 -0.18 73.63
C THR A 104 -8.55 -1.48 73.11
N ASP A 105 -8.81 -1.57 71.81
CA ASP A 105 -9.69 -2.59 71.25
C ASP A 105 -8.94 -3.83 70.74
N GLU A 106 -7.63 -3.73 70.49
CA GLU A 106 -6.86 -4.80 69.83
C GLU A 106 -6.12 -5.73 70.80
N ASP A 107 -5.63 -5.23 71.95
CA ASP A 107 -4.86 -6.03 72.90
C ASP A 107 -4.94 -5.44 74.34
N PRO A 108 -5.81 -6.00 75.21
CA PRO A 108 -5.96 -5.54 76.58
C PRO A 108 -4.65 -5.55 77.38
N GLU A 109 -3.74 -6.49 77.08
CA GLU A 109 -2.45 -6.55 77.77
C GLU A 109 -1.53 -5.40 77.36
N ARG A 110 -1.51 -5.02 76.07
CA ARG A 110 -0.76 -3.83 75.60
C ARG A 110 -1.26 -2.56 76.28
N TYR A 111 -2.57 -2.43 76.51
CA TYR A 111 -3.13 -1.29 77.24
C TYR A 111 -2.56 -1.21 78.67
N PHE A 112 -2.54 -2.32 79.41
CA PHE A 112 -1.97 -2.35 80.76
C PHE A 112 -0.46 -2.09 80.76
N LEU A 113 0.27 -2.60 79.77
CA LEU A 113 1.70 -2.34 79.60
C LEU A 113 1.97 -0.85 79.36
N HIS A 114 1.21 -0.23 78.44
CA HIS A 114 1.29 1.21 78.19
C HIS A 114 1.01 2.02 79.46
N LYS A 115 -0.08 1.70 80.17
CA LYS A 115 -0.46 2.38 81.42
C LYS A 115 0.60 2.16 82.52
N GLY A 116 1.20 0.99 82.60
CA GLY A 116 2.29 0.70 83.53
C GLY A 116 3.49 1.62 83.31
N VAL A 117 3.88 1.81 82.04
CA VAL A 117 4.98 2.73 81.68
C VAL A 117 4.59 4.18 81.96
N ALA A 118 3.38 4.59 81.57
CA ALA A 118 2.87 5.94 81.83
C ALA A 118 2.88 6.28 83.33
N ASN A 119 2.37 5.38 84.16
CA ASN A 119 2.31 5.56 85.61
C ASN A 119 3.70 5.59 86.24
N GLY A 120 4.65 4.79 85.75
CA GLY A 120 6.03 4.82 86.23
C GLY A 120 6.75 6.11 85.87
N ILE A 121 6.61 6.61 84.63
CA ILE A 121 7.15 7.92 84.22
C ILE A 121 6.54 9.04 85.07
N PHE A 122 5.22 9.00 85.29
CA PHE A 122 4.55 9.96 86.16
C PHE A 122 5.07 9.92 87.60
N PHE A 123 5.28 8.72 88.16
CA PHE A 123 5.87 8.54 89.48
C PHE A 123 7.28 9.14 89.56
N ILE A 124 8.15 8.85 88.59
CA ILE A 124 9.51 9.39 88.52
C ILE A 124 9.49 10.91 88.51
N ASN A 125 8.68 11.51 87.64
CA ASN A 125 8.56 12.98 87.54
C ASN A 125 8.11 13.59 88.87
N ARG A 126 7.12 13.00 89.53
CA ARG A 126 6.59 13.50 90.79
C ARG A 126 7.59 13.35 91.94
N GLU A 127 8.21 12.18 92.08
CA GLU A 127 9.14 11.93 93.18
C GLU A 127 10.47 12.66 93.00
N LEU A 128 10.88 12.96 91.77
CA LEU A 128 12.07 13.77 91.55
C LEU A 128 11.88 15.20 92.05
N MET A 129 10.73 15.83 91.75
CA MET A 129 10.42 17.18 92.27
C MET A 129 10.55 17.20 93.80
N ASN A 130 9.98 16.18 94.47
CA ASN A 130 10.10 16.04 95.91
C ASN A 130 11.55 15.78 96.38
N LEU A 131 12.36 15.04 95.61
CA LEU A 131 13.77 14.77 95.92
C LEU A 131 14.64 16.02 95.80
N ILE A 132 14.35 16.89 94.82
CA ILE A 132 15.00 18.19 94.66
C ILE A 132 14.67 19.10 95.85
N ASP A 133 13.41 19.09 96.33
CA ASP A 133 12.96 19.92 97.45
C ASP A 133 13.59 19.52 98.80
N VAL A 134 13.83 18.23 99.05
CA VAL A 134 14.37 17.71 100.34
C VAL A 134 15.92 17.68 100.36
N ARG A 135 16.57 18.12 99.28
CA ARG A 135 18.02 18.06 99.05
C ARG A 135 18.89 18.79 100.09
N THR A 136 18.33 19.75 100.83
CA THR A 136 19.08 20.47 101.88
C THR A 136 19.46 19.60 103.08
N GLU A 137 18.87 18.41 103.20
CA GLU A 137 19.11 17.43 104.26
C GLU A 137 19.75 16.15 103.69
N LEU A 138 20.97 16.27 103.13
CA LEU A 138 21.69 15.18 102.45
C LEU A 138 21.88 13.90 103.29
N ASP A 139 21.88 14.00 104.63
CA ASP A 139 22.01 12.85 105.55
C ASP A 139 20.65 12.26 105.99
N SER A 140 19.54 12.74 105.42
CA SER A 140 18.23 12.20 105.74
C SER A 140 18.05 10.81 105.14
N ILE A 141 17.60 9.88 105.98
CA ILE A 141 17.09 8.57 105.56
C ILE A 141 16.02 8.75 104.45
N GLU A 142 15.30 9.87 104.48
CA GLU A 142 14.29 10.24 103.49
C GLU A 142 14.87 10.46 102.09
N TYR A 143 15.99 11.16 101.93
CA TYR A 143 16.65 11.35 100.64
C TYR A 143 17.03 10.01 100.00
N PHE A 144 17.70 9.13 100.77
CA PHE A 144 18.11 7.81 100.29
C PHE A 144 16.90 6.93 99.93
N ASN A 145 15.84 6.96 100.72
CA ASN A 145 14.61 6.21 100.43
C ASN A 145 13.97 6.67 99.12
N ARG A 146 13.91 7.99 98.87
CA ARG A 146 13.37 8.55 97.62
C ARG A 146 14.25 8.23 96.42
N PHE A 147 15.57 8.34 96.57
CA PHE A 147 16.52 7.99 95.52
C PHE A 147 16.36 6.53 95.09
N TRP A 148 16.39 5.59 96.04
CA TRP A 148 16.24 4.17 95.76
C TRP A 148 14.85 3.82 95.23
N ALA A 149 13.80 4.54 95.64
CA ALA A 149 12.47 4.37 95.06
C ALA A 149 12.46 4.74 93.57
N ILE A 150 13.06 5.88 93.19
CA ILE A 150 13.16 6.32 91.79
C ILE A 150 14.01 5.35 90.97
N ASP A 151 15.22 4.99 91.44
CA ASP A 151 16.11 4.07 90.71
C ASP A 151 15.50 2.66 90.54
N LYS A 152 14.76 2.18 91.55
CA LYS A 152 14.02 0.93 91.46
C LYS A 152 12.91 1.01 90.40
N VAL A 153 12.19 2.13 90.31
CA VAL A 153 11.17 2.34 89.28
C VAL A 153 11.80 2.46 87.90
N TYR A 154 12.95 3.12 87.74
CA TYR A 154 13.71 3.10 86.48
C TYR A 154 14.11 1.68 86.07
N SER A 155 14.72 0.92 86.97
CA SER A 155 15.12 -0.48 86.72
C SER A 155 13.93 -1.34 86.31
N TYR A 156 12.78 -1.13 86.99
CA TYR A 156 11.53 -1.79 86.65
C TYR A 156 11.05 -1.36 85.27
N LEU A 157 10.98 -0.08 84.95
CA LEU A 157 10.51 0.43 83.66
C LEU A 157 11.38 0.01 82.48
N GLU A 158 12.69 0.00 82.65
CA GLU A 158 13.64 -0.50 81.66
C GLU A 158 13.38 -1.98 81.37
N SER A 159 13.31 -2.79 82.43
CA SER A 159 13.00 -4.22 82.30
C SER A 159 11.59 -4.46 81.73
N TYR A 160 10.63 -3.62 82.12
CA TYR A 160 9.22 -3.75 81.73
C TYR A 160 9.00 -3.34 80.27
N THR A 161 9.65 -2.28 79.80
CA THR A 161 9.59 -1.87 78.39
C THR A 161 10.30 -2.86 77.48
N PHE A 162 11.53 -3.27 77.83
CA PHE A 162 12.34 -4.11 76.97
C PHE A 162 11.98 -5.60 77.03
N TYR A 163 11.76 -6.18 78.22
CA TYR A 163 11.49 -7.62 78.36
C TYR A 163 10.01 -7.98 78.32
N ARG A 164 9.10 -7.01 78.48
CA ARG A 164 7.66 -7.29 78.50
C ARG A 164 6.88 -6.55 77.42
N TYR A 165 7.05 -5.24 77.29
CA TYR A 165 6.24 -4.46 76.35
C TYR A 165 6.63 -4.71 74.89
N LEU A 166 7.92 -4.58 74.55
CA LEU A 166 8.41 -4.80 73.19
C LEU A 166 8.13 -6.25 72.70
N PRO A 167 8.45 -7.32 73.46
CA PRO A 167 8.18 -8.68 73.02
C PRO A 167 6.68 -8.95 72.88
N ARG A 168 5.84 -8.41 73.77
CA ARG A 168 4.38 -8.55 73.65
C ARG A 168 3.87 -7.85 72.39
N ALA A 169 4.33 -6.63 72.12
CA ALA A 169 3.99 -5.89 70.92
C ALA A 169 4.40 -6.65 69.65
N VAL A 170 5.61 -7.18 69.60
CA VAL A 170 6.05 -8.03 68.50
C VAL A 170 5.17 -9.29 68.40
N GLN A 171 4.94 -10.00 69.51
CA GLN A 171 4.21 -11.27 69.54
C GLN A 171 2.75 -11.14 69.11
N SER A 172 2.00 -10.11 69.54
CA SER A 172 0.62 -9.93 69.05
C SER A 172 0.58 -9.64 67.55
N ASP A 173 1.66 -9.08 66.99
CA ASP A 173 1.76 -8.81 65.57
C ASP A 173 2.39 -9.96 64.77
N VAL A 174 2.98 -10.99 65.40
CA VAL A 174 3.57 -12.14 64.68
C VAL A 174 2.53 -12.87 63.85
N TRP A 175 1.37 -13.18 64.43
CA TRP A 175 0.29 -13.87 63.73
C TRP A 175 -0.28 -13.02 62.59
N SER A 176 -0.46 -11.72 62.82
CA SER A 176 -0.93 -10.80 61.80
C SER A 176 0.13 -10.56 60.71
N PHE A 177 1.43 -10.65 61.02
CA PHE A 177 2.51 -10.60 60.03
C PHE A 177 2.48 -11.82 59.10
N TYR A 178 2.33 -13.03 59.66
CA TYR A 178 2.17 -14.24 58.84
C TYR A 178 0.93 -14.16 57.95
N GLN A 179 -0.20 -13.68 58.47
CA GLN A 179 -1.43 -13.49 57.70
C GLN A 179 -1.26 -12.45 56.59
N THR A 180 -0.76 -11.25 56.91
CA THR A 180 -0.52 -10.19 55.92
C THR A 180 0.45 -10.65 54.83
N ARG A 181 1.51 -11.39 55.18
CA ARG A 181 2.45 -11.96 54.20
C ARG A 181 1.78 -12.95 53.25
N GLN A 182 0.92 -13.83 53.77
CA GLN A 182 0.17 -14.79 52.94
C GLN A 182 -0.84 -14.08 52.03
N LEU A 183 -1.53 -13.05 52.55
CA LEU A 183 -2.42 -12.21 51.75
C LEU A 183 -1.67 -11.52 50.61
N ILE A 184 -0.53 -10.87 50.89
CA ILE A 184 0.33 -10.25 49.87
C ILE A 184 0.74 -11.27 48.81
N PHE A 185 1.19 -12.46 49.22
CA PHE A 185 1.57 -13.50 48.28
C PHE A 185 0.39 -13.92 47.38
N THR A 186 -0.78 -14.14 47.99
CA THR A 186 -2.01 -14.56 47.30
C THR A 186 -2.49 -13.50 46.31
N TYR A 187 -2.59 -12.24 46.74
CA TYR A 187 -2.97 -11.12 45.86
C TYR A 187 -1.97 -10.93 44.72
N ARG A 188 -0.67 -11.07 44.98
CA ARG A 188 0.35 -11.02 43.93
C ARG A 188 0.19 -12.16 42.93
N SER A 189 -0.02 -13.40 43.38
CA SER A 189 -0.22 -14.53 42.46
C SER A 189 -1.50 -14.38 41.63
N ILE A 190 -2.59 -13.91 42.24
CA ILE A 190 -3.85 -13.63 41.54
C ILE A 190 -3.64 -12.49 40.52
N GLY A 191 -2.95 -11.43 40.91
CA GLY A 191 -2.62 -10.30 40.02
C GLY A 191 -1.80 -10.74 38.80
N VAL A 192 -0.78 -11.56 38.99
CA VAL A 192 0.03 -12.11 37.89
C VAL A 192 -0.82 -13.01 36.97
N LEU A 193 -1.66 -13.88 37.53
CA LEU A 193 -2.54 -14.75 36.74
C LEU A 193 -3.56 -13.94 35.92
N LEU A 194 -4.18 -12.93 36.53
CA LEU A 194 -5.11 -12.02 35.85
C LEU A 194 -4.40 -11.25 34.74
N PHE A 195 -3.18 -10.74 35.00
CA PHE A 195 -2.39 -10.06 34.00
C PHE A 195 -2.10 -10.97 32.79
N LEU A 196 -1.63 -12.20 33.03
CA LEU A 196 -1.38 -13.18 31.96
C LEU A 196 -2.66 -13.52 31.18
N PHE A 197 -3.79 -13.68 31.88
CA PHE A 197 -5.08 -13.95 31.26
C PHE A 197 -5.51 -12.80 30.32
N ILE A 198 -5.40 -11.55 30.80
CA ILE A 198 -5.70 -10.35 30.03
C ILE A 198 -4.79 -10.22 28.81
N VAL A 199 -3.48 -10.42 28.98
CA VAL A 199 -2.51 -10.41 27.88
C VAL A 199 -2.87 -11.47 26.83
N THR A 200 -3.29 -12.67 27.26
CA THR A 200 -3.68 -13.75 26.34
C THR A 200 -4.95 -13.41 25.56
N ILE A 201 -5.97 -12.86 26.24
CA ILE A 201 -7.21 -12.40 25.59
C ILE A 201 -6.88 -11.30 24.57
N PHE A 202 -6.08 -10.33 24.96
CA PHE A 202 -5.71 -9.22 24.10
C PHE A 202 -4.85 -9.66 22.91
N SER A 203 -3.90 -10.58 23.11
CA SER A 203 -3.13 -11.18 22.02
C SER A 203 -4.04 -11.93 21.03
N SER A 204 -5.05 -12.66 21.53
CA SER A 204 -6.02 -13.35 20.68
C SER A 204 -6.91 -12.38 19.91
N LEU A 205 -7.38 -11.30 20.57
CA LEU A 205 -8.17 -10.25 19.92
C LEU A 205 -7.34 -9.52 18.85
N PHE A 206 -6.08 -9.20 19.15
CA PHE A 206 -5.15 -8.55 18.24
C PHE A 206 -4.86 -9.45 17.03
N TYR A 207 -4.62 -10.74 17.24
CA TYR A 207 -4.45 -11.69 16.14
C TYR A 207 -5.66 -11.73 15.19
N LYS A 208 -6.89 -11.83 15.76
CA LYS A 208 -8.13 -11.82 14.96
C LYS A 208 -8.29 -10.52 14.18
N LEU A 209 -7.94 -9.39 14.79
CA LEU A 209 -7.91 -8.09 14.14
C LEU A 209 -6.94 -8.09 12.96
N THR A 210 -5.69 -8.46 13.19
CA THR A 210 -4.67 -8.48 12.14
C THR A 210 -5.12 -9.33 10.96
N MET A 211 -5.66 -10.53 11.21
CA MET A 211 -6.17 -11.38 10.14
C MET A 211 -7.34 -10.74 9.38
N ARG A 212 -8.23 -10.03 10.07
CA ARG A 212 -9.36 -9.31 9.44
C ARG A 212 -8.92 -8.15 8.52
N LEU A 213 -7.70 -7.66 8.68
CA LEU A 213 -7.12 -6.61 7.83
C LEU A 213 -6.20 -7.19 6.74
N VAL A 214 -5.37 -8.18 7.09
CA VAL A 214 -4.36 -8.74 6.20
C VAL A 214 -4.97 -9.68 5.16
N THR A 215 -5.93 -10.53 5.54
CA THR A 215 -6.53 -11.50 4.60
C THR A 215 -7.19 -10.82 3.39
N PRO A 216 -8.06 -9.79 3.55
CA PRO A 216 -8.63 -9.07 2.40
C PRO A 216 -7.58 -8.49 1.46
N VAL A 217 -6.54 -7.88 2.03
CA VAL A 217 -5.45 -7.27 1.26
C VAL A 217 -4.68 -8.32 0.45
N GLN A 218 -4.41 -9.50 1.02
CA GLN A 218 -3.78 -10.60 0.29
C GLN A 218 -4.66 -11.09 -0.87
N SER A 219 -5.96 -11.27 -0.64
CA SER A 219 -6.90 -11.68 -1.69
C SER A 219 -6.95 -10.66 -2.83
N MET A 220 -6.92 -9.36 -2.53
CA MET A 220 -6.84 -8.31 -3.54
C MET A 220 -5.52 -8.35 -4.34
N VAL A 221 -4.38 -8.57 -3.67
CA VAL A 221 -3.08 -8.71 -4.33
C VAL A 221 -3.08 -9.90 -5.29
N ASP A 222 -3.64 -11.04 -4.87
CA ASP A 222 -3.71 -12.23 -5.71
C ASP A 222 -4.66 -12.04 -6.89
N ALA A 223 -5.80 -11.39 -6.69
CA ALA A 223 -6.71 -11.01 -7.77
C ALA A 223 -6.03 -10.04 -8.76
N ALA A 224 -5.27 -9.06 -8.28
CA ALA A 224 -4.52 -8.14 -9.14
C ALA A 224 -3.46 -8.88 -9.97
N LYS A 225 -2.77 -9.88 -9.40
CA LYS A 225 -1.85 -10.74 -10.16
C LYS A 225 -2.56 -11.54 -11.25
N GLN A 226 -3.74 -12.10 -10.95
CA GLN A 226 -4.53 -12.84 -11.94
C GLN A 226 -4.94 -11.93 -13.11
N ILE A 227 -5.43 -10.72 -12.81
CA ILE A 227 -5.77 -9.70 -13.82
C ILE A 227 -4.55 -9.35 -14.68
N PHE A 228 -3.38 -9.14 -14.06
CA PHE A 228 -2.14 -8.85 -14.78
C PHE A 228 -1.72 -9.98 -15.74
N HIS A 229 -1.96 -11.24 -15.37
CA HIS A 229 -1.69 -12.39 -16.22
C HIS A 229 -2.79 -12.68 -17.26
N GLY A 230 -3.80 -11.81 -17.39
CA GLY A 230 -4.87 -11.96 -18.36
C GLY A 230 -5.98 -12.94 -17.95
N ASN A 231 -6.00 -13.38 -16.70
CA ASN A 231 -7.07 -14.23 -16.17
C ASN A 231 -8.14 -13.37 -15.48
N PHE A 232 -9.29 -13.19 -16.14
CA PHE A 232 -10.42 -12.40 -15.64
C PHE A 232 -11.57 -13.25 -15.09
N ASP A 233 -11.51 -14.57 -15.25
CA ASP A 233 -12.57 -15.53 -14.85
C ASP A 233 -12.43 -16.02 -13.40
N GLY A 234 -11.48 -15.48 -12.64
CA GLY A 234 -11.28 -15.83 -11.24
C GLY A 234 -12.51 -15.55 -10.36
N GLU A 235 -12.59 -16.23 -9.22
CA GLU A 235 -13.65 -15.98 -8.23
C GLU A 235 -13.64 -14.52 -7.76
N PRO A 236 -14.81 -13.88 -7.58
CA PRO A 236 -14.88 -12.52 -7.06
C PRO A 236 -14.25 -12.44 -5.68
N ILE A 237 -13.52 -11.35 -5.44
CA ILE A 237 -12.92 -11.08 -4.13
C ILE A 237 -14.08 -10.98 -3.13
N PRO A 238 -14.10 -11.81 -2.07
CA PRO A 238 -15.19 -11.81 -1.12
C PRO A 238 -15.21 -10.50 -0.35
N ILE A 239 -16.35 -9.81 -0.36
CA ILE A 239 -16.49 -8.51 0.31
C ILE A 239 -16.43 -8.74 1.83
N SER A 240 -15.30 -8.38 2.44
CA SER A 240 -14.97 -8.72 3.81
C SER A 240 -14.08 -7.65 4.46
N GLY A 241 -14.23 -7.46 5.78
CA GLY A 241 -13.41 -6.48 6.52
C GLY A 241 -14.12 -5.14 6.76
N PRO A 242 -13.37 -4.08 7.12
CA PRO A 242 -13.91 -2.73 7.38
C PRO A 242 -14.45 -2.05 6.12
N LEU A 243 -15.24 -1.00 6.31
CA LEU A 243 -15.96 -0.30 5.22
C LEU A 243 -15.03 0.13 4.06
N GLU A 244 -13.84 0.63 4.38
CA GLU A 244 -12.87 1.09 3.39
C GLU A 244 -12.31 -0.07 2.56
N LEU A 245 -12.08 -1.24 3.16
CA LEU A 245 -11.63 -2.43 2.42
C LEU A 245 -12.75 -2.99 1.56
N GLN A 246 -13.98 -3.02 2.08
CA GLN A 246 -15.16 -3.45 1.29
C GLN A 246 -15.31 -2.61 0.03
N TYR A 247 -15.15 -1.29 0.13
CA TYR A 247 -15.20 -0.40 -1.03
C TYR A 247 -14.11 -0.72 -2.05
N LEU A 248 -12.89 -1.04 -1.60
CA LEU A 248 -11.79 -1.40 -2.49
C LEU A 248 -12.01 -2.79 -3.15
N GLU A 249 -12.53 -3.77 -2.41
CA GLU A 249 -12.89 -5.09 -2.94
C GLU A 249 -13.98 -4.98 -4.01
N GLU A 250 -15.04 -4.20 -3.74
CA GLU A 250 -16.09 -3.89 -4.72
C GLU A 250 -15.51 -3.20 -5.96
N SER A 251 -14.67 -2.19 -5.78
CA SER A 251 -14.04 -1.46 -6.87
C SER A 251 -13.13 -2.35 -7.73
N MET A 252 -12.36 -3.26 -7.12
CA MET A 252 -11.52 -4.22 -7.85
C MET A 252 -12.36 -5.24 -8.62
N ASN A 253 -13.44 -5.76 -8.03
CA ASN A 253 -14.36 -6.66 -8.72
C ASN A 253 -15.02 -5.97 -9.93
N GLN A 254 -15.46 -4.71 -9.78
CA GLN A 254 -15.99 -3.91 -10.88
C GLN A 254 -14.94 -3.67 -11.97
N MET A 255 -13.71 -3.33 -11.59
CA MET A 255 -12.61 -3.15 -12.54
C MET A 255 -12.37 -4.43 -13.35
N ARG A 256 -12.27 -5.58 -12.68
CA ARG A 256 -12.07 -6.88 -13.34
C ARG A 256 -13.18 -7.19 -14.35
N GLN A 257 -14.44 -7.00 -13.95
CA GLN A 257 -15.59 -7.21 -14.82
C GLN A 257 -15.55 -6.27 -16.03
N SER A 258 -15.28 -4.98 -15.81
CA SER A 258 -15.22 -4.00 -16.90
C SER A 258 -14.08 -4.26 -17.88
N LEU A 259 -12.94 -4.79 -17.41
CA LEU A 259 -11.82 -5.16 -18.28
C LEU A 259 -12.14 -6.41 -19.10
N LYS A 260 -12.81 -7.40 -18.48
CA LYS A 260 -13.29 -8.59 -19.18
C LYS A 260 -14.23 -8.23 -20.33
N GLU A 261 -15.27 -7.45 -20.05
CA GLU A 261 -16.24 -7.00 -21.06
C GLU A 261 -15.56 -6.21 -22.20
N ARG A 262 -14.60 -5.35 -21.87
CA ARG A 262 -13.84 -4.60 -22.89
C ARG A 262 -12.97 -5.50 -23.76
N LEU A 263 -12.36 -6.54 -23.20
CA LEU A 263 -11.56 -7.50 -23.96
C LEU A 263 -12.43 -8.34 -24.89
N GLU A 264 -13.58 -8.84 -24.42
CA GLU A 264 -14.54 -9.56 -25.25
C GLU A 264 -14.98 -8.72 -26.47
N ILE A 265 -15.29 -7.44 -26.25
CA ILE A 265 -15.64 -6.50 -27.33
C ILE A 265 -14.46 -6.26 -28.28
N LEU A 266 -13.21 -6.18 -27.78
CA LEU A 266 -12.04 -6.00 -28.63
C LEU A 266 -11.76 -7.22 -29.50
N GLU A 267 -11.91 -8.42 -28.97
CA GLU A 267 -11.76 -9.68 -29.71
C GLU A 267 -12.83 -9.79 -30.81
N GLU A 268 -14.10 -9.48 -30.48
CA GLU A 268 -15.19 -9.47 -31.46
C GLU A 268 -14.94 -8.45 -32.58
N ASN A 269 -14.49 -7.24 -32.24
CA ASN A 269 -14.16 -6.19 -33.22
C ASN A 269 -13.00 -6.60 -34.12
N ALA A 270 -11.94 -7.21 -33.58
CA ALA A 270 -10.80 -7.67 -34.36
C ALA A 270 -11.20 -8.78 -35.34
N GLU A 271 -12.08 -9.71 -34.92
CA GLU A 271 -12.59 -10.75 -35.80
C GLU A 271 -13.48 -10.17 -36.90
N LEU A 272 -14.34 -9.20 -36.56
CA LEU A 272 -15.17 -8.50 -37.53
C LEU A 272 -14.34 -7.74 -38.56
N GLU A 273 -13.30 -7.02 -38.12
CA GLU A 273 -12.39 -6.28 -39.00
C GLU A 273 -11.68 -7.23 -39.98
N LYS A 274 -11.24 -8.40 -39.50
CA LYS A 274 -10.65 -9.44 -40.36
C LYS A 274 -11.63 -9.94 -41.42
N ARG A 275 -12.88 -10.27 -41.03
CA ARG A 275 -13.91 -10.73 -41.97
C ARG A 275 -14.24 -9.67 -43.02
N LEU A 276 -14.33 -8.40 -42.62
CA LEU A 276 -14.57 -7.28 -43.53
C LEU A 276 -13.43 -7.13 -44.55
N HIS A 277 -12.18 -7.25 -44.09
CA HIS A 277 -11.02 -7.19 -44.98
C HIS A 277 -11.00 -8.33 -46.01
N GLU A 278 -11.33 -9.55 -45.60
CA GLU A 278 -11.45 -10.70 -46.50
C GLU A 278 -12.54 -10.50 -47.55
N GLN A 279 -13.71 -10.00 -47.15
CA GLN A 279 -14.81 -9.67 -48.06
C GLN A 279 -14.45 -8.57 -49.06
N GLU A 280 -13.69 -7.55 -48.62
CA GLU A 280 -13.23 -6.47 -49.49
C GLU A 280 -12.25 -6.98 -50.56
N LEU A 281 -11.32 -7.85 -50.16
CA LEU A 281 -10.39 -8.51 -51.09
C LEU A 281 -11.13 -9.38 -52.12
N GLU A 282 -12.13 -10.15 -51.68
CA GLU A 282 -12.95 -10.97 -52.58
C GLU A 282 -13.72 -10.10 -53.58
N ARG A 283 -14.38 -9.03 -53.13
CA ARG A 283 -15.06 -8.07 -54.01
C ARG A 283 -14.13 -7.47 -55.05
N MET A 284 -12.91 -7.08 -54.64
CA MET A 284 -11.91 -6.54 -55.56
C MET A 284 -11.48 -7.56 -56.62
N ARG A 285 -11.33 -8.84 -56.26
CA ARG A 285 -11.03 -9.91 -57.22
C ARG A 285 -12.17 -10.12 -58.21
N THR A 286 -13.40 -10.28 -57.73
CA THR A 286 -14.58 -10.49 -58.58
C THR A 286 -14.79 -9.30 -59.53
N LYS A 287 -14.57 -8.07 -59.07
CA LYS A 287 -14.66 -6.88 -59.92
C LYS A 287 -13.62 -6.91 -61.05
N ARG A 288 -12.36 -7.26 -60.75
CA ARG A 288 -11.30 -7.40 -61.78
C ARG A 288 -11.63 -8.49 -62.79
N GLU A 289 -12.14 -9.63 -62.34
CA GLU A 289 -12.56 -10.72 -63.24
C GLU A 289 -13.71 -10.30 -64.16
N LEU A 290 -14.70 -9.58 -63.61
CA LEU A 290 -15.82 -9.04 -64.39
C LEU A 290 -15.34 -8.02 -65.44
N GLU A 291 -14.44 -7.11 -65.08
CA GLU A 291 -13.86 -6.14 -66.01
C GLU A 291 -13.08 -6.84 -67.14
N LYS A 292 -12.28 -7.87 -66.81
CA LYS A 292 -11.56 -8.68 -67.80
C LYS A 292 -12.53 -9.43 -68.73
N ALA A 293 -13.60 -10.01 -68.20
CA ALA A 293 -14.62 -10.71 -68.99
C ALA A 293 -15.35 -9.75 -69.94
N ARG A 294 -15.71 -8.54 -69.47
CA ARG A 294 -16.32 -7.49 -70.31
C ARG A 294 -15.38 -7.04 -71.43
N TYR A 295 -14.11 -6.84 -71.12
CA TYR A 295 -13.09 -6.49 -72.11
C TYR A 295 -12.99 -7.55 -73.21
N ASN A 296 -12.86 -8.83 -72.83
CA ASN A 296 -12.80 -9.94 -73.78
C ASN A 296 -14.08 -10.06 -74.64
N ALA A 297 -15.25 -9.86 -74.04
CA ALA A 297 -16.52 -9.89 -74.76
C ALA A 297 -16.61 -8.76 -75.81
N LEU A 298 -16.18 -7.54 -75.45
CA LEU A 298 -16.10 -6.41 -76.38
C LEU A 298 -15.15 -6.69 -77.54
N GLN A 299 -13.97 -7.28 -77.27
CA GLN A 299 -13.03 -7.70 -78.31
C GLN A 299 -13.64 -8.73 -79.27
N SER A 300 -14.46 -9.67 -78.75
CA SER A 300 -15.07 -10.73 -79.57
C SER A 300 -16.17 -10.26 -80.54
N GLN A 301 -16.76 -9.07 -80.34
CA GLN A 301 -17.79 -8.54 -81.23
C GLN A 301 -17.28 -8.20 -82.64
N ILE A 302 -15.97 -8.03 -82.82
CA ILE A 302 -15.33 -7.97 -84.14
C ILE A 302 -14.84 -9.37 -84.46
N ASN A 303 -15.51 -10.12 -85.34
CA ASN A 303 -15.03 -11.44 -85.77
C ASN A 303 -13.81 -11.26 -86.70
N PRO A 304 -12.56 -11.47 -86.22
CA PRO A 304 -11.37 -11.15 -86.99
C PRO A 304 -11.28 -12.06 -88.21
N HIS A 305 -11.71 -13.32 -88.06
CA HIS A 305 -11.69 -14.30 -89.13
C HIS A 305 -12.64 -13.92 -90.28
N PHE A 306 -13.86 -13.47 -89.98
CA PHE A 306 -14.77 -12.98 -91.01
C PHE A 306 -14.19 -11.75 -91.73
N LEU A 307 -13.62 -10.80 -90.99
CA LEU A 307 -13.02 -9.59 -91.55
C LEU A 307 -11.83 -9.93 -92.47
N PHE A 308 -10.88 -10.76 -92.02
CA PHE A 308 -9.73 -11.17 -92.85
C PHE A 308 -10.15 -11.98 -94.06
N ASN A 309 -11.13 -12.89 -93.92
CA ASN A 309 -11.64 -13.64 -95.06
C ASN A 309 -12.30 -12.73 -96.09
N THR A 310 -13.03 -11.70 -95.63
CA THR A 310 -13.64 -10.71 -96.50
C THR A 310 -12.57 -9.90 -97.24
N LEU A 311 -11.57 -9.36 -96.53
CA LEU A 311 -10.46 -8.61 -97.14
C LEU A 311 -9.66 -9.46 -98.13
N ASN A 312 -9.31 -10.70 -97.77
CA ASN A 312 -8.61 -11.63 -98.68
C ASN A 312 -9.44 -11.94 -99.93
N THR A 313 -10.76 -12.05 -99.79
CA THR A 313 -11.66 -12.26 -100.94
C THR A 313 -11.64 -11.04 -101.87
N ILE A 314 -11.75 -9.83 -101.33
CA ILE A 314 -11.70 -8.59 -102.12
C ILE A 314 -10.31 -8.43 -102.77
N SER A 315 -9.21 -8.73 -102.06
CA SER A 315 -7.84 -8.70 -102.59
C SER A 315 -7.68 -9.62 -103.80
N ARG A 316 -8.18 -10.87 -103.71
CA ARG A 316 -8.18 -11.81 -104.83
C ARG A 316 -9.05 -11.35 -106.01
N THR A 317 -10.23 -10.78 -105.75
CA THR A 317 -11.07 -10.22 -106.82
C THR A 317 -10.36 -9.09 -107.55
N ALA A 318 -9.72 -8.16 -106.83
CA ALA A 318 -8.95 -7.07 -107.42
C ALA A 318 -7.76 -7.57 -108.26
N LEU A 319 -7.14 -8.68 -107.86
CA LEU A 319 -6.09 -9.32 -108.65
C LEU A 319 -6.63 -9.84 -110.00
N PHE A 320 -7.81 -10.47 -110.02
CA PHE A 320 -8.44 -10.92 -111.26
C PHE A 320 -8.86 -9.77 -112.18
N GLU A 321 -9.17 -8.60 -111.61
CA GLU A 321 -9.51 -7.38 -112.35
C GLU A 321 -8.27 -6.60 -112.83
N ASN A 322 -7.06 -7.12 -112.65
CA ASN A 322 -5.79 -6.45 -112.95
C ASN A 322 -5.66 -5.06 -112.29
N ALA A 323 -6.12 -4.93 -111.04
CA ALA A 323 -6.05 -3.70 -110.25
C ALA A 323 -4.97 -3.79 -109.14
N PRO A 324 -3.67 -3.74 -109.47
CA PRO A 324 -2.58 -3.97 -108.51
C PRO A 324 -2.58 -2.97 -107.34
N SER A 325 -2.91 -1.71 -107.59
CA SER A 325 -3.03 -0.69 -106.53
C SER A 325 -4.12 -1.00 -105.51
N THR A 326 -5.17 -1.70 -105.93
CA THR A 326 -6.29 -2.11 -105.06
C THR A 326 -5.88 -3.30 -104.19
N VAL A 327 -5.09 -4.24 -104.74
CA VAL A 327 -4.49 -5.35 -103.98
C VAL A 327 -3.60 -4.82 -102.86
N ASP A 328 -2.67 -3.93 -103.19
CA ASP A 328 -1.74 -3.33 -102.21
C ASP A 328 -2.50 -2.58 -101.09
N LEU A 329 -3.58 -1.87 -101.43
CA LEU A 329 -4.37 -1.14 -100.43
C LEU A 329 -5.12 -2.09 -99.48
N ILE A 330 -5.68 -3.18 -100.00
CA ILE A 330 -6.40 -4.18 -99.19
C ILE A 330 -5.43 -4.97 -98.32
N ASP A 331 -4.25 -5.30 -98.83
CA ASP A 331 -3.23 -6.03 -98.07
C ASP A 331 -2.66 -5.16 -96.93
N ASN A 332 -2.39 -3.87 -97.20
CA ASN A 332 -2.03 -2.91 -96.14
C ASN A 332 -3.15 -2.77 -95.10
N LEU A 333 -4.42 -2.70 -95.53
CA LEU A 333 -5.57 -2.62 -94.63
C LEU A 333 -5.70 -3.90 -93.77
N ALA A 334 -5.49 -5.07 -94.36
CA ALA A 334 -5.51 -6.35 -93.66
C ALA A 334 -4.36 -6.46 -92.65
N ALA A 335 -3.19 -5.90 -92.95
CA ALA A 335 -2.03 -5.86 -92.06
C ALA A 335 -2.29 -4.93 -90.86
N VAL A 336 -2.84 -3.73 -91.09
CA VAL A 336 -3.30 -2.80 -90.05
C VAL A 336 -4.32 -3.47 -89.11
N PHE A 337 -5.38 -4.10 -89.63
CA PHE A 337 -6.37 -4.77 -88.78
C PHE A 337 -5.79 -5.97 -88.01
N ARG A 338 -4.87 -6.73 -88.62
CA ARG A 338 -4.20 -7.85 -87.97
C ARG A 338 -3.35 -7.38 -86.80
N TYR A 339 -2.68 -6.27 -86.95
CA TYR A 339 -1.90 -5.66 -85.88
C TYR A 339 -2.79 -5.25 -84.70
N THR A 340 -3.88 -4.53 -84.97
CA THR A 340 -4.81 -4.03 -83.94
C THR A 340 -5.56 -5.15 -83.20
N LEU A 341 -5.88 -6.27 -83.87
CA LEU A 341 -6.69 -7.35 -83.27
C LEU A 341 -5.88 -8.45 -82.58
N LYS A 342 -4.56 -8.57 -82.84
CA LYS A 342 -3.73 -9.70 -82.39
C LYS A 342 -2.94 -9.42 -81.10
N HIS A 343 -2.62 -8.18 -80.78
CA HIS A 343 -1.64 -7.87 -79.73
C HIS A 343 -2.30 -7.36 -78.45
N ASN A 344 -2.33 -8.22 -77.42
CA ASN A 344 -2.69 -7.87 -76.04
C ASN A 344 -1.43 -7.80 -75.12
N GLU A 345 -0.23 -7.84 -75.71
CA GLU A 345 1.08 -7.91 -75.05
C GLU A 345 2.09 -6.96 -75.73
N ASP A 346 3.26 -6.76 -75.12
CA ASP A 346 4.32 -5.87 -75.64
C ASP A 346 4.89 -6.34 -76.99
N VAL A 347 4.92 -5.42 -77.96
CA VAL A 347 5.43 -5.58 -79.33
C VAL A 347 6.82 -4.99 -79.46
N THR A 348 7.56 -5.40 -80.49
CA THR A 348 8.82 -4.73 -80.83
C THR A 348 8.55 -3.37 -81.49
N LEU A 349 9.45 -2.41 -81.28
CA LEU A 349 9.36 -1.10 -81.94
C LEU A 349 9.41 -1.25 -83.46
N ALA A 350 10.11 -2.26 -83.99
CA ALA A 350 10.08 -2.60 -85.41
C ALA A 350 8.69 -2.97 -85.90
N GLU A 351 7.95 -3.81 -85.16
CA GLU A 351 6.56 -4.19 -85.48
C GLU A 351 5.62 -2.97 -85.45
N GLU A 352 5.72 -2.11 -84.43
CA GLU A 352 4.93 -0.88 -84.35
C GLU A 352 5.24 0.08 -85.51
N ILE A 353 6.53 0.26 -85.85
CA ILE A 353 6.94 1.11 -86.97
C ILE A 353 6.48 0.54 -88.33
N GLN A 354 6.49 -0.79 -88.49
CA GLN A 354 5.96 -1.44 -89.68
C GLN A 354 4.44 -1.21 -89.81
N PHE A 355 3.69 -1.33 -88.72
CA PHE A 355 2.27 -0.98 -88.69
C PHE A 355 2.04 0.49 -89.08
N ILE A 356 2.82 1.42 -88.53
CA ILE A 356 2.72 2.85 -88.87
C ILE A 356 3.03 3.10 -90.35
N ARG A 357 3.97 2.36 -90.94
CA ARG A 357 4.28 2.45 -92.38
C ARG A 357 3.10 2.00 -93.23
N GLU A 358 2.47 0.88 -92.90
CA GLU A 358 1.28 0.37 -93.59
C GLU A 358 0.12 1.36 -93.48
N TYR A 359 -0.10 1.90 -92.28
CA TYR A 359 -1.09 2.95 -92.03
C TYR A 359 -0.85 4.22 -92.87
N LEU A 360 0.38 4.76 -92.85
CA LEU A 360 0.73 5.96 -93.62
C LEU A 360 0.67 5.72 -95.13
N THR A 361 0.97 4.50 -95.59
CA THR A 361 0.82 4.10 -97.00
C THR A 361 -0.65 4.18 -97.42
N ILE A 362 -1.58 3.66 -96.62
CA ILE A 362 -3.03 3.78 -96.86
C ILE A 362 -3.44 5.26 -96.93
N GLN A 363 -2.97 6.09 -95.98
CA GLN A 363 -3.27 7.52 -95.99
C GLN A 363 -2.67 8.23 -97.21
N GLN A 364 -1.51 7.78 -97.71
CA GLN A 364 -0.89 8.34 -98.91
C GLN A 364 -1.73 8.08 -100.16
N TYR A 365 -2.42 6.94 -100.28
CA TYR A 365 -3.40 6.73 -101.36
C TYR A 365 -4.55 7.74 -101.32
N ARG A 366 -5.01 8.16 -100.12
CA ARG A 366 -6.09 9.13 -99.93
C ARG A 366 -5.64 10.56 -100.24
N PHE A 367 -4.48 10.97 -99.74
CA PHE A 367 -3.98 12.34 -99.85
C PHE A 367 -3.06 12.56 -101.08
N LYS A 368 -2.69 11.51 -101.79
CA LYS A 368 -1.81 11.52 -102.98
C LYS A 368 -0.53 12.32 -102.70
N GLU A 369 -0.14 13.19 -103.63
CA GLU A 369 1.06 14.03 -103.56
C GLU A 369 1.07 15.00 -102.37
N ARG A 370 -0.07 15.21 -101.69
CA ARG A 370 -0.15 16.08 -100.51
C ARG A 370 0.44 15.43 -99.26
N LEU A 371 0.66 14.11 -99.24
CA LEU A 371 1.34 13.43 -98.14
C LEU A 371 2.67 12.84 -98.61
N SER A 372 3.75 13.29 -97.99
CA SER A 372 5.04 12.60 -98.00
C SER A 372 5.38 12.13 -96.59
N PHE A 373 6.06 10.99 -96.45
CA PHE A 373 6.53 10.57 -95.14
C PHE A 373 7.91 9.93 -95.20
N SER A 374 8.63 10.04 -94.09
CA SER A 374 9.94 9.43 -93.91
C SER A 374 10.01 8.79 -92.52
N ILE A 375 10.58 7.59 -92.45
CA ILE A 375 10.70 6.83 -91.21
C ILE A 375 12.15 6.41 -91.07
N LEU A 376 12.79 6.87 -90.00
CA LEU A 376 14.17 6.56 -89.63
C LEU A 376 14.15 5.81 -88.29
N LEU A 377 14.48 4.51 -88.35
CA LEU A 377 14.56 3.63 -87.20
C LEU A 377 15.99 3.11 -87.07
N GLY A 378 16.68 3.46 -85.98
CA GLY A 378 18.00 2.91 -85.68
C GLY A 378 17.93 1.39 -85.43
N GLU A 379 18.86 0.62 -86.00
CA GLU A 379 18.93 -0.85 -85.85
C GLU A 379 18.93 -1.30 -84.39
N GLU A 380 19.62 -0.56 -83.52
CA GLU A 380 19.72 -0.84 -82.08
C GLU A 380 18.39 -0.71 -81.31
N LEU A 381 17.36 -0.12 -81.92
CA LEU A 381 16.06 0.10 -81.31
C LEU A 381 14.98 -0.86 -81.83
N LYS A 382 15.25 -1.65 -82.88
CA LYS A 382 14.24 -2.51 -83.51
C LYS A 382 13.57 -3.49 -82.54
N GLU A 383 14.37 -4.12 -81.69
CA GLU A 383 13.92 -5.13 -80.71
C GLU A 383 13.41 -4.52 -79.39
N MET A 384 13.38 -3.19 -79.25
CA MET A 384 12.88 -2.54 -78.04
C MET A 384 11.39 -2.86 -77.88
N ARG A 385 11.03 -3.41 -76.71
CA ARG A 385 9.64 -3.74 -76.40
C ARG A 385 8.89 -2.49 -75.96
N ILE A 386 7.73 -2.25 -76.58
CA ILE A 386 6.80 -1.17 -76.25
C ILE A 386 5.37 -1.73 -76.23
N PRO A 387 4.45 -1.13 -75.44
CA PRO A 387 3.05 -1.45 -75.59
C PRO A 387 2.56 -1.10 -77.01
N PRO A 388 1.71 -1.95 -77.62
CA PRO A 388 1.24 -1.73 -78.98
C PRO A 388 0.35 -0.49 -79.09
N LEU A 389 0.30 0.09 -80.29
CA LEU A 389 -0.53 1.25 -80.64
C LEU A 389 -0.19 2.55 -79.88
N ILE A 390 1.00 2.67 -79.30
CA ILE A 390 1.44 3.91 -78.65
C ILE A 390 1.83 4.99 -79.67
N LEU A 391 2.37 4.62 -80.83
CA LEU A 391 2.79 5.59 -81.85
C LEU A 391 1.63 6.05 -82.71
N GLN A 392 0.59 5.23 -82.85
CA GLN A 392 -0.58 5.55 -83.69
C GLN A 392 -1.23 6.89 -83.33
N PRO A 393 -1.57 7.20 -82.05
CA PRO A 393 -2.21 8.47 -81.72
C PRO A 393 -1.34 9.68 -82.09
N LEU A 394 -0.02 9.55 -82.00
CA LEU A 394 0.90 10.63 -82.35
C LEU A 394 0.91 10.88 -83.87
N VAL A 395 0.94 9.81 -84.66
CA VAL A 395 0.90 9.89 -86.13
C VAL A 395 -0.46 10.35 -86.62
N GLU A 396 -1.55 9.89 -86.01
CA GLU A 396 -2.92 10.37 -86.28
C GLU A 396 -3.06 11.85 -85.97
N ASN A 397 -2.56 12.30 -84.82
CA ASN A 397 -2.56 13.72 -84.47
C ASN A 397 -1.75 14.55 -85.50
N ALA A 398 -0.60 14.06 -85.96
CA ALA A 398 0.20 14.73 -86.98
C ALA A 398 -0.54 14.81 -88.33
N MET A 399 -1.29 13.77 -88.70
CA MET A 399 -2.14 13.75 -89.88
C MET A 399 -3.30 14.75 -89.76
N ILE A 400 -4.14 14.61 -88.74
CA ILE A 400 -5.38 15.38 -88.55
C ILE A 400 -5.08 16.86 -88.31
N HIS A 401 -4.16 17.17 -87.40
CA HIS A 401 -3.89 18.56 -87.03
C HIS A 401 -2.78 19.20 -87.86
N GLY A 402 -1.82 18.41 -88.35
CA GLY A 402 -0.67 18.93 -89.08
C GLY A 402 -0.84 18.97 -90.59
N LEU A 403 -1.50 17.96 -91.18
CA LEU A 403 -1.60 17.79 -92.64
C LEU A 403 -2.96 18.20 -93.21
N GLU A 404 -4.08 17.74 -92.63
CA GLU A 404 -5.42 17.99 -93.17
C GLU A 404 -5.73 19.49 -93.41
N PRO A 405 -5.34 20.43 -92.52
CA PRO A 405 -5.59 21.85 -92.72
C PRO A 405 -4.74 22.50 -93.83
N LYS A 406 -3.67 21.85 -94.30
CA LYS A 406 -2.71 22.42 -95.27
C LYS A 406 -3.07 22.05 -96.70
N VAL A 407 -3.53 23.03 -97.47
CA VAL A 407 -3.94 22.83 -98.89
C VAL A 407 -2.77 22.36 -99.77
N GLU A 408 -1.57 22.87 -99.52
CA GLU A 408 -0.35 22.55 -100.29
C GLU A 408 0.26 21.18 -99.96
N GLY A 409 -0.26 20.48 -98.96
CA GLY A 409 0.30 19.22 -98.47
C GLY A 409 1.38 19.40 -97.41
N GLY A 410 2.05 18.31 -97.05
CA GLY A 410 3.07 18.30 -96.01
C GLY A 410 3.82 16.96 -95.89
N SER A 411 4.78 16.95 -94.97
CA SER A 411 5.59 15.77 -94.67
C SER A 411 5.45 15.32 -93.22
N ILE A 412 5.40 14.01 -93.01
CA ILE A 412 5.48 13.40 -91.67
C ILE A 412 6.84 12.70 -91.55
N ALA A 413 7.65 13.13 -90.58
CA ALA A 413 8.94 12.52 -90.28
C ALA A 413 8.85 11.81 -88.93
N ILE A 414 9.17 10.52 -88.92
CA ILE A 414 9.22 9.70 -87.71
C ILE A 414 10.67 9.28 -87.52
N GLU A 415 11.27 9.71 -86.42
CA GLU A 415 12.66 9.43 -86.09
C GLU A 415 12.77 8.85 -84.69
N ALA A 416 13.36 7.65 -84.59
CA ALA A 416 13.68 7.00 -83.33
C ALA A 416 15.20 7.02 -83.11
N THR A 417 15.65 7.80 -82.11
CA THR A 417 17.07 7.90 -81.74
C THR A 417 17.29 7.63 -80.25
N LYS A 418 18.43 7.00 -79.95
CA LYS A 418 18.88 6.82 -78.57
C LYS A 418 19.58 8.10 -78.09
N LYS A 419 18.87 8.94 -77.34
CA LYS A 419 19.46 10.15 -76.75
C LYS A 419 20.08 9.82 -75.40
N ALA A 420 21.41 9.93 -75.29
CA ALA A 420 22.08 9.89 -73.99
C ALA A 420 21.57 11.05 -73.12
N ARG A 421 21.01 10.73 -71.95
CA ARG A 421 20.55 11.75 -71.01
C ARG A 421 21.78 12.52 -70.51
N LYS A 422 21.92 13.80 -70.91
CA LYS A 422 22.86 14.72 -70.25
C LYS A 422 22.51 14.72 -68.75
N ARG A 423 23.46 14.31 -67.92
CA ARG A 423 23.37 14.39 -66.46
C ARG A 423 23.45 15.84 -66.00
#